data_AF-A0A7K2W2Z7-F1
#
_entry.id   AF-A0A7K2W2Z7-F1
#
_cell.length_a   1.000
_cell.length_b   1.000
_cell.length_c   1.000
_cell.angle_alpha   90.00
_cell.angle_beta   90.00
_cell.angle_gamma   90.00
#
_symmetry.space_group_name_H-M   'P 1'
#
loop_
_entity.id
_entity.type
_entity.pdbx_description
1 polymer ?
#
loop_
_entity_poly.entity_id
_entity_poly.type
_entity_poly.pdbx_seq_one_letter_code
_entity_poly.pdbx_strand_id
1 'polypeptide(L)'
;MLSGQNVDRRKRARCLARSEDDWTRGYPYTQESWPGLRTMPGLEPGELARIERLVCRETGARKLWQETAPGGGTLNHNCVQVVGRTEGEPRPHTDSRALCRYAAVL
;
A
#
# COMPACT_ATOMS: atom_id res chain seq x y z
N MET A 1 -19.91 2.05 16.64
CA MET A 1 -19.86 2.03 15.15
C MET A 1 -20.02 3.45 14.67
N LEU A 2 -18.97 4.06 14.09
CA LEU A 2 -18.89 5.35 13.35
C LEU A 2 -17.51 5.98 13.58
N SER A 3 -16.46 5.45 12.94
CA SER A 3 -15.15 6.12 12.90
C SER A 3 -14.24 5.72 11.73
N GLY A 4 -14.59 4.70 10.94
CA GLY A 4 -13.77 4.22 9.82
C GLY A 4 -13.84 5.10 8.58
N GLN A 5 -15.03 5.53 8.16
CA GLN A 5 -15.23 6.23 6.88
C GLN A 5 -14.66 7.65 6.82
N ASN A 6 -14.51 8.34 7.95
CA ASN A 6 -13.96 9.70 7.98
C ASN A 6 -12.43 9.75 7.90
N VAL A 7 -11.75 8.69 8.34
CA VAL A 7 -10.27 8.61 8.33
C VAL A 7 -9.77 8.36 6.90
N ASP A 8 -10.48 7.53 6.14
CA ASP A 8 -10.14 7.23 4.74
C ASP A 8 -10.21 8.47 3.84
N ARG A 9 -11.30 9.25 3.92
CA ARG A 9 -11.49 10.46 3.10
C ARG A 9 -10.37 11.50 3.24
N ARG A 10 -9.92 11.79 4.47
CA ARG A 10 -8.84 12.76 4.72
C ARG A 10 -7.50 12.26 4.18
N LYS A 11 -7.20 10.97 4.35
CA LYS A 11 -5.98 10.34 3.82
C LYS A 11 -5.97 10.37 2.30
N ARG A 12 -7.09 9.98 1.69
CA ARG A 12 -7.27 10.05 0.24
C ARG A 12 -7.07 11.47 -0.29
N ALA A 13 -7.69 12.48 0.34
CA ALA A 13 -7.54 13.87 -0.06
C ALA A 13 -6.08 14.35 0.03
N ARG A 14 -5.38 14.04 1.13
CA ARG A 14 -3.95 14.37 1.29
C ARG A 14 -3.07 13.68 0.25
N CYS A 15 -3.31 12.40 -0.05
CA CYS A 15 -2.54 11.68 -1.07
C CYS A 15 -2.74 12.31 -2.45
N LEU A 16 -3.98 12.64 -2.84
CA LEU A 16 -4.28 13.24 -4.13
C LEU A 16 -3.81 14.70 -4.27
N ALA A 17 -3.50 15.37 -3.15
CA ALA A 17 -2.97 16.74 -3.15
C ALA A 17 -1.43 16.79 -3.33
N ARG A 18 -0.76 15.64 -3.45
CA ARG A 18 0.68 15.57 -3.74
C ARG A 18 0.99 16.15 -5.12
N SER A 19 2.22 16.67 -5.28
CA SER A 19 2.71 17.16 -6.57
C SER A 19 2.86 15.98 -7.55
N GLU A 20 2.77 16.25 -8.85
CA GLU A 20 2.92 15.19 -9.87
C GLU A 20 4.27 14.46 -9.77
N ASP A 21 5.33 15.16 -9.36
CA ASP A 21 6.68 14.61 -9.20
C ASP A 21 6.80 13.63 -8.00
N ASP A 22 5.83 13.62 -7.07
CA ASP A 22 5.80 12.68 -5.95
C ASP A 22 5.35 11.27 -6.38
N TRP A 23 4.94 11.11 -7.64
CA TRP A 23 4.36 9.89 -8.17
C TRP A 23 5.29 9.15 -9.13
N THR A 24 5.55 7.89 -8.84
CA THR A 24 6.24 6.97 -9.75
C THR A 24 5.23 6.36 -10.72
N ARG A 25 5.59 6.35 -12.01
CA ARG A 25 4.72 5.95 -13.13
C ARG A 25 4.84 4.46 -13.46
N GLY A 26 3.71 3.77 -13.47
CA GLY A 26 3.56 2.38 -13.88
C GLY A 26 2.91 2.26 -15.26
N TYR A 27 2.38 1.08 -15.59
CA TYR A 27 1.57 0.89 -16.79
C TYR A 27 0.29 1.75 -16.76
N PRO A 28 -0.14 2.41 -17.85
CA PRO A 28 0.43 2.35 -19.21
C PRO A 28 1.51 3.41 -19.49
N TYR A 29 1.86 4.23 -18.50
CA TYR A 29 2.83 5.30 -18.64
C TYR A 29 4.27 4.78 -18.82
N THR A 30 4.55 3.55 -18.37
CA THR A 30 5.83 2.84 -18.50
C THR A 30 5.61 1.37 -18.86
N GLN A 31 6.70 0.61 -19.07
CA GLN A 31 6.68 -0.84 -19.28
C GLN A 31 6.68 -1.65 -17.97
N GLU A 32 6.47 -0.98 -16.84
CA GLU A 32 6.39 -1.63 -15.53
C GLU A 32 5.20 -2.59 -15.47
N SER A 33 5.34 -3.66 -14.70
CA SER A 33 4.29 -4.66 -14.56
C SER A 33 3.11 -4.18 -13.70
N TRP A 34 3.27 -3.10 -12.94
CA TRP A 34 2.25 -2.58 -12.04
C TRP A 34 1.55 -1.35 -12.62
N PRO A 35 0.24 -1.15 -12.36
CA PRO A 35 -0.51 -0.11 -13.04
C PRO A 35 -0.55 1.24 -12.31
N GLY A 36 -0.88 2.30 -13.05
CA GLY A 36 -1.17 3.62 -12.52
C GLY A 36 0.03 4.32 -11.91
N LEU A 37 -0.23 5.03 -10.81
CA LEU A 37 0.75 5.87 -10.12
C LEU A 37 0.95 5.38 -8.69
N ARG A 38 2.20 5.28 -8.24
CA ARG A 38 2.55 4.89 -6.88
C ARG A 38 3.29 5.99 -6.16
N THR A 39 3.07 6.10 -4.85
CA THR A 39 3.88 6.95 -3.98
C THR A 39 4.09 6.28 -2.62
N MET A 40 5.22 6.59 -1.99
CA MET A 40 5.64 6.11 -0.68
C MET A 40 6.37 7.26 0.06
N PRO A 41 6.14 7.45 1.37
CA PRO A 41 5.16 6.76 2.21
C PRO A 41 3.72 7.24 1.97
N GLY A 42 2.75 6.33 2.06
CA GLY A 42 1.32 6.62 1.96
C GLY A 42 0.70 7.14 3.25
N LEU A 43 1.06 6.51 4.37
CA LEU A 43 0.65 6.87 5.72
C LEU A 43 1.77 7.58 6.46
N GLU A 44 1.41 8.58 7.26
CA GLU A 44 2.31 9.21 8.21
C GLU A 44 2.71 8.22 9.33
N PRO A 45 3.85 8.42 10.02
CA PRO A 45 4.32 7.49 11.05
C PRO A 45 3.29 7.16 12.13
N GLY A 46 2.54 8.17 12.62
CA GLY A 46 1.48 7.94 13.62
C GLY A 46 0.26 7.18 13.09
N GLU A 47 -0.05 7.34 11.79
CA GLU A 47 -1.12 6.60 11.13
C GLU A 47 -0.71 5.14 10.90
N LEU A 48 0.53 4.90 10.48
CA LEU A 48 1.08 3.56 10.29
C LEU A 48 1.19 2.82 11.63
N ALA A 49 1.69 3.48 12.68
CA ALA A 49 1.77 2.91 14.03
C ALA A 49 0.40 2.52 14.59
N ARG A 50 -0.66 3.28 14.25
CA ARG A 50 -2.03 2.91 14.61
C ARG A 50 -2.45 1.61 13.92
N ILE A 51 -2.14 1.44 12.63
CA ILE A 51 -2.45 0.21 11.90
C ILE A 51 -1.68 -0.98 12.50
N GLU A 52 -0.37 -0.83 12.73
CA GLU A 52 0.44 -1.89 13.35
C GLU A 52 -0.14 -2.33 14.70
N ARG A 53 -0.50 -1.39 15.58
CA ARG A 53 -1.13 -1.70 16.87
C ARG A 53 -2.43 -2.48 16.72
N LEU A 54 -3.26 -2.14 15.73
CA LEU A 54 -4.50 -2.86 15.45
C LEU A 54 -4.19 -4.28 14.98
N VAL A 55 -3.30 -4.45 14.01
CA VAL A 55 -2.92 -5.77 13.49
C VAL A 55 -2.29 -6.64 14.57
N CYS A 56 -1.35 -6.12 15.34
CA CYS A 56 -0.73 -6.84 16.46
C CYS A 56 -1.75 -7.30 17.50
N ARG A 57 -2.74 -6.44 17.84
CA ARG A 57 -3.81 -6.81 18.76
C ARG A 57 -4.67 -7.95 18.23
N GLU A 58 -5.09 -7.89 16.96
CA GLU A 58 -5.98 -8.92 16.38
C GLU A 58 -5.25 -10.24 16.07
N THR A 59 -3.95 -10.19 15.80
CA THR A 59 -3.17 -11.37 15.37
C THR A 59 -2.32 -11.99 16.48
N GLY A 60 -2.11 -11.29 17.59
CA GLY A 60 -1.15 -11.67 18.63
C GLY A 60 0.33 -11.49 18.21
N ALA A 61 0.60 -10.94 17.03
CA ALA A 61 1.97 -10.66 16.59
C ALA A 61 2.60 -9.53 17.42
N ARG A 62 3.91 -9.63 17.69
CA ARG A 62 4.64 -8.64 18.50
C ARG A 62 5.05 -7.38 17.73
N LYS A 63 5.25 -7.51 16.42
CA LYS A 63 5.62 -6.43 15.50
C LYS A 63 5.32 -6.85 14.06
N LEU A 64 5.23 -5.88 13.17
CA LEU A 64 5.24 -6.10 11.73
C LEU A 64 6.62 -5.75 11.16
N TRP A 65 7.01 -6.42 10.08
CA TRP A 65 8.21 -6.08 9.32
C TRP A 65 7.97 -6.39 7.85
N GLN A 66 8.71 -5.70 6.98
CA GLN A 66 8.75 -6.02 5.57
C GLN A 66 9.75 -7.16 5.36
N GLU A 67 9.30 -8.23 4.70
CA GLU A 67 10.17 -9.34 4.32
C GLU A 67 11.03 -8.98 3.10
N THR A 68 12.22 -9.58 3.00
CA THR A 68 13.10 -9.42 1.84
C THR A 68 12.75 -10.49 0.82
N ALA A 69 12.38 -10.09 -0.42
CA ALA A 69 12.11 -11.07 -1.45
C ALA A 69 13.43 -11.73 -1.92
N PRO A 70 13.40 -13.02 -2.30
CA PRO A 70 14.54 -13.68 -2.91
C PRO A 70 15.09 -12.87 -4.10
N GLY A 71 16.41 -12.82 -4.25
CA GLY A 71 17.06 -12.08 -5.34
C GLY A 71 17.08 -10.56 -5.16
N GLY A 72 16.78 -10.04 -3.96
CA GLY A 72 16.87 -8.60 -3.66
C GLY A 72 15.66 -7.78 -4.09
N GLY A 73 14.58 -8.45 -4.50
CA GLY A 73 13.30 -7.77 -4.77
C GLY A 73 12.72 -7.12 -3.51
N THR A 74 12.15 -5.93 -3.66
CA THR A 74 11.44 -5.26 -2.58
C THR A 74 9.94 -5.36 -2.80
N LEU A 75 9.22 -5.73 -1.74
CA LEU A 75 7.77 -5.57 -1.71
C LEU A 75 7.44 -4.12 -1.37
N ASN A 76 6.42 -3.55 -2.00
CA ASN A 76 5.98 -2.22 -1.60
C ASN A 76 5.37 -2.27 -0.19
N HIS A 77 5.91 -1.47 0.72
CA HIS A 77 5.38 -1.26 2.06
C HIS A 77 4.94 0.20 2.20
N ASN A 78 3.83 0.43 2.92
CA ASN A 78 3.25 1.76 3.11
C ASN A 78 3.10 2.52 1.77
N CYS A 79 2.55 1.84 0.76
CA CYS A 79 2.40 2.34 -0.60
C CYS A 79 0.95 2.72 -0.88
N VAL A 80 0.75 3.87 -1.52
CA VAL A 80 -0.53 4.28 -2.09
C VAL A 80 -0.42 4.16 -3.60
N GLN A 81 -1.48 3.65 -4.23
CA GLN A 81 -1.56 3.48 -5.67
C GLN A 81 -2.86 4.08 -6.19
N VAL A 82 -2.75 4.99 -7.16
CA VAL A 82 -3.89 5.52 -7.92
C VAL A 82 -3.93 4.78 -9.23
N VAL A 83 -5.03 4.09 -9.49
CA VAL A 83 -5.24 3.30 -10.70
C VAL A 83 -6.48 3.81 -11.41
N GLY A 84 -6.32 4.22 -12.66
CA GLY A 84 -7.41 4.57 -13.53
C GLY A 84 -8.33 3.38 -13.79
N ARG A 85 -9.60 3.67 -14.10
CA ARG A 85 -10.64 2.64 -14.30
C ARG A 85 -10.26 1.52 -15.27
N THR A 86 -9.41 1.82 -16.25
CA THR A 86 -8.97 0.90 -17.31
C THR A 86 -7.50 0.49 -17.20
N GLU A 87 -6.79 0.95 -16.15
CA GLU A 87 -5.36 0.69 -15.98
C GLU A 87 -5.12 -0.62 -15.21
N GLY A 88 -6.10 -1.11 -14.46
CA GLY A 88 -5.99 -2.30 -13.62
C GLY A 88 -6.54 -3.57 -14.27
N GLU A 89 -5.82 -4.67 -14.11
CA GLU A 89 -6.29 -6.02 -14.42
C GLU A 89 -6.21 -6.89 -13.15
N PRO A 90 -7.14 -7.84 -12.94
CA PRO A 90 -7.02 -8.81 -11.86
C PRO A 90 -5.73 -9.62 -12.03
N ARG A 91 -4.80 -9.49 -11.08
CA ARG A 91 -3.61 -10.34 -11.00
C ARG A 91 -3.58 -11.03 -9.65
N PRO A 92 -3.63 -12.38 -9.61
CA PRO A 92 -3.57 -13.08 -8.34
C PRO A 92 -2.19 -12.87 -7.71
N HIS A 93 -2.16 -12.58 -6.40
CA HIS A 93 -0.94 -12.46 -5.59
C HIS A 93 -0.30 -13.83 -5.29
N THR A 94 -0.16 -14.67 -6.31
CA THR A 94 0.35 -16.04 -6.18
C THR A 94 1.79 -16.11 -5.67
N ASP A 95 2.58 -15.08 -5.95
CA ASP A 95 3.97 -14.91 -5.50
C ASP A 95 4.10 -14.47 -4.03
N SER A 96 3.11 -13.72 -3.53
CA SER A 96 3.18 -13.05 -2.23
C SER A 96 2.83 -13.98 -1.07
N ARG A 97 2.30 -15.18 -1.33
CA ARG A 97 1.95 -16.16 -0.28
C ARG A 97 3.15 -16.62 0.55
N ALA A 98 4.35 -16.65 -0.05
CA ALA A 98 5.58 -17.01 0.64
C ALA A 98 6.19 -15.82 1.41
N LEU A 99 5.81 -14.59 1.07
CA LEU A 99 6.46 -13.36 1.55
C LEU A 99 5.56 -12.50 2.44
N CYS A 100 4.26 -12.79 2.50
CA CYS A 100 3.27 -11.98 3.19
C CYS A 100 2.35 -12.86 4.04
N ARG A 101 2.51 -12.77 5.37
CA ARG A 101 1.60 -13.43 6.33
C ARG A 101 0.32 -12.62 6.57
N TYR A 102 0.40 -11.30 6.47
CA TYR A 102 -0.72 -10.38 6.64
C TYR A 102 -0.70 -9.31 5.55
N ALA A 103 -1.79 -9.17 4.81
CA ALA A 103 -2.00 -8.10 3.84
C ALA A 103 -3.21 -7.27 4.26
N ALA A 104 -3.05 -5.95 4.27
CA ALA A 104 -4.14 -5.00 4.48
C ALA A 104 -4.14 -4.02 3.31
N VAL A 105 -5.29 -3.91 2.64
CA VAL A 105 -5.58 -2.88 1.64
C VAL A 105 -6.63 -1.96 2.27
N LEU A 106 -6.31 -0.68 2.36
CA LEU A 106 -7.19 0.36 2.88
C LEU A 106 -7.93 1.05 1.73
#